data_AF-A0A7J8ZP35-F1
#
_entry.id   AF-A0A7J8ZP35-F1
#
_cell.length_a   1.000
_cell.length_b   1.000
_cell.length_c   1.000
_cell.angle_alpha   90.00
_cell.angle_beta   90.00
_cell.angle_gamma   90.00
#
_symmetry.space_group_name_H-M   'P 1'
#
loop_
_entity.id
_entity.type
_entity.pdbx_description
1 polymer ?
#
loop_
_entity_poly.entity_id
_entity_poly.type
_entity_poly.pdbx_seq_one_letter_code
_entity_poly.pdbx_strand_id
1 'polypeptide(L)'
;MRTFRSIARYQEANPAVYTVVTFPFLFAVMFGDWGHGICLLLGALVLIARESRLSTQACARTYHDYLLEWLSEALTLTQQLSERGNQNGIDKLGSFMEMLFGGRYVLLLMSLFSIYCGLIYNEFFSVPFHIFGGSAYKCRDATCSDAHSAGLIKFRDPYPFGVDPSWRGSRSELPFLNSLKMKMSILLGVAQMNLGIILSYFNARFFHSSLDIRYQFVPQMIFLNSLFGYLSLLIIIKWCIGSQADLYHVMIYMFLSPTDDLGENELFWGQRPLQIVLLLLALVAVPWMLFPKPFILKKLHSE
;
A
#
# COMPACT_ATOMS: atom_id res chain seq x y z
N MET A 1 24.28 9.32 1.46
CA MET A 1 23.07 8.49 1.28
C MET A 1 23.25 7.63 0.04
N ARG A 2 23.48 6.32 0.19
CA ARG A 2 23.42 5.38 -0.94
C ARG A 2 21.94 5.03 -1.15
N THR A 3 21.39 5.32 -2.31
CA THR A 3 20.05 4.87 -2.70
C THR A 3 20.14 3.47 -3.32
N PHE A 4 19.24 2.57 -2.93
CA PHE A 4 19.33 1.15 -3.29
C PHE A 4 18.92 0.85 -4.75
N ARG A 5 17.98 1.63 -5.33
CA ARG A 5 17.43 1.35 -6.67
C ARG A 5 18.13 2.12 -7.80
N SER A 6 18.24 3.44 -7.66
CA SER A 6 18.91 4.31 -8.62
C SER A 6 19.15 5.69 -7.98
N ILE A 7 20.06 6.46 -8.55
CA ILE A 7 20.28 7.86 -8.19
C ILE A 7 19.35 8.71 -9.06
N ALA A 8 18.58 9.61 -8.45
CA ALA A 8 17.70 10.52 -9.16
C ALA A 8 18.50 11.47 -10.06
N ARG A 9 17.91 11.89 -11.20
CA ARG A 9 18.58 12.88 -12.07
C ARG A 9 18.64 14.24 -11.37
N TYR A 10 19.56 15.09 -11.83
CA TYR A 10 19.71 16.44 -11.32
C TYR A 10 18.37 17.21 -11.43
N GLN A 11 17.92 17.80 -10.32
CA GLN A 11 16.64 18.53 -10.17
C GLN A 11 15.35 17.72 -10.43
N GLU A 12 15.42 16.39 -10.47
CA GLU A 12 14.22 15.55 -10.52
C GLU A 12 13.50 15.54 -9.16
N ALA A 13 12.16 15.46 -9.20
CA ALA A 13 11.36 15.35 -7.98
C ALA A 13 11.76 14.10 -7.17
N ASN A 14 12.20 14.28 -5.93
CA ASN A 14 12.67 13.17 -5.11
C ASN A 14 11.49 12.29 -4.64
N PRO A 15 11.40 11.01 -5.08
CA PRO A 15 10.33 10.13 -4.66
C PRO A 15 10.41 9.76 -3.17
N ALA A 16 11.58 9.91 -2.53
CA ALA A 16 11.79 9.55 -1.13
C ALA A 16 10.84 10.28 -0.18
N VAL A 17 10.49 11.54 -0.47
CA VAL A 17 9.58 12.34 0.39
C VAL A 17 8.21 11.67 0.52
N TYR A 18 7.68 11.12 -0.56
CA TYR A 18 6.41 10.41 -0.56
C TYR A 18 6.55 9.00 0.01
N THR A 19 7.66 8.33 -0.28
CA THR A 19 7.95 6.99 0.23
C THR A 19 8.04 6.96 1.75
N VAL A 20 8.55 8.03 2.40
CA VAL A 20 8.63 8.13 3.87
C VAL A 20 7.28 7.87 4.54
N VAL A 21 6.17 8.32 3.95
CA VAL A 21 4.82 8.11 4.51
C VAL A 21 4.11 6.90 3.89
N THR A 22 4.15 6.79 2.56
CA THR A 22 3.39 5.75 1.83
C THR A 22 3.91 4.34 2.09
N PHE A 23 5.22 4.14 2.24
CA PHE A 23 5.79 2.81 2.50
C PHE A 23 5.33 2.27 3.88
N PRO A 24 5.50 3.02 4.99
CA PRO A 24 4.99 2.57 6.29
C PRO A 24 3.47 2.39 6.33
N PHE A 25 2.71 3.22 5.62
CA PHE A 25 1.26 3.09 5.51
C PHE A 25 0.84 1.80 4.78
N LEU A 26 1.47 1.48 3.63
CA LEU A 26 1.19 0.25 2.89
C LEU A 26 1.59 -0.99 3.71
N PHE A 27 2.72 -0.93 4.42
CA PHE A 27 3.10 -1.98 5.37
C PHE A 27 2.01 -2.18 6.44
N ALA A 28 1.50 -1.10 7.01
CA ALA A 28 0.46 -1.16 8.03
C ALA A 28 -0.86 -1.78 7.53
N VAL A 29 -1.25 -1.49 6.30
CA VAL A 29 -2.45 -2.10 5.67
C VAL A 29 -2.30 -3.62 5.55
N MET A 30 -1.07 -4.11 5.32
CA MET A 30 -0.77 -5.55 5.23
C MET A 30 -0.62 -6.20 6.61
N PHE A 31 0.02 -5.53 7.56
CA PHE A 31 0.32 -6.09 8.89
C PHE A 31 -0.87 -6.01 9.85
N GLY A 32 -1.69 -4.96 9.75
CA GLY A 32 -3.12 -4.94 10.12
C GLY A 32 -3.52 -5.34 11.55
N ASP A 33 -2.60 -5.41 12.52
CA ASP A 33 -2.85 -5.80 13.91
C ASP A 33 -2.25 -4.73 14.85
N TRP A 34 -3.08 -4.20 15.75
CA TRP A 34 -2.62 -3.16 16.66
C TRP A 34 -1.90 -3.71 17.89
N GLY A 35 -2.13 -4.97 18.29
CA GLY A 35 -1.36 -5.65 19.33
C GLY A 35 0.09 -5.89 18.90
N HIS A 36 0.28 -6.48 17.73
CA HIS A 36 1.62 -6.60 17.15
C HIS A 36 2.24 -5.23 16.83
N GLY A 37 1.42 -4.26 16.40
CA GLY A 37 1.83 -2.87 16.22
C GLY A 37 2.40 -2.23 17.49
N ILE A 38 1.78 -2.48 18.66
CA ILE A 38 2.30 -2.02 19.97
C ILE A 38 3.64 -2.68 20.30
N CYS A 39 3.80 -3.98 20.04
CA CYS A 39 5.08 -4.66 20.24
C CYS A 39 6.20 -4.04 19.37
N LEU A 40 5.90 -3.74 18.10
CA LEU A 40 6.83 -3.04 17.21
C LEU A 40 7.12 -1.61 17.68
N LEU A 41 6.12 -0.89 18.20
CA LEU A 41 6.29 0.46 18.73
C LEU A 41 7.23 0.46 19.94
N LEU A 42 7.04 -0.48 20.88
CA LEU A 42 7.93 -0.63 22.03
C LEU A 42 9.37 -0.94 21.59
N GLY A 43 9.55 -1.85 20.62
CA GLY A 43 10.86 -2.13 20.04
C GLY A 43 11.52 -0.90 19.42
N ALA A 44 10.77 -0.12 18.63
CA ALA A 44 11.26 1.11 18.01
C ALA A 44 11.62 2.18 19.06
N LEU A 45 10.80 2.36 20.09
CA LEU A 45 11.08 3.29 21.19
C LEU A 45 12.33 2.91 21.99
N VAL A 46 12.55 1.61 22.24
CA VAL A 46 13.78 1.14 22.91
C VAL A 46 15.02 1.43 22.06
N LEU A 47 14.94 1.26 20.73
CA LEU A 47 16.04 1.58 19.82
C LEU A 47 16.36 3.09 19.81
N ILE A 48 15.33 3.93 19.83
CA ILE A 48 15.49 5.39 19.88
C ILE A 48 16.02 5.84 21.24
N ALA A 49 15.49 5.31 22.35
CA ALA A 49 15.96 5.65 23.69
C ALA A 49 17.44 5.29 23.91
N ARG A 50 17.94 4.26 23.23
CA ARG A 50 19.35 3.83 23.29
C ARG A 50 20.24 4.50 22.24
N GLU A 51 19.76 5.47 21.46
CA GLU A 51 20.50 6.12 20.38
C GLU A 51 21.85 6.70 20.84
N SER A 52 21.90 7.37 22.00
CA SER A 52 23.14 7.98 22.51
C SER A 52 24.22 6.94 22.89
N ARG A 53 23.79 5.83 23.50
CA ARG A 53 24.67 4.72 23.91
C ARG A 53 25.17 3.93 22.69
N LEU A 54 24.30 3.65 21.72
CA LEU A 54 24.61 2.88 20.52
C LEU A 54 25.41 3.69 19.49
N SER A 55 25.15 4.99 19.33
CA SER A 55 25.94 5.86 18.44
C SER A 55 27.39 5.99 18.91
N THR A 56 27.61 6.08 20.23
CA THR A 56 28.95 6.10 20.82
C THR A 56 29.70 4.77 20.61
N GLN A 57 28.99 3.63 20.75
CA GLN A 57 29.56 2.31 20.48
C GLN A 57 29.81 2.05 18.98
N ALA A 58 28.96 2.55 18.09
CA ALA A 58 29.13 2.46 16.65
C ALA A 58 30.35 3.28 16.19
N CYS A 59 30.51 4.51 16.68
CA CYS A 59 31.71 5.32 16.43
C CYS A 59 32.98 4.60 16.91
N ALA A 60 32.98 4.07 18.14
CA ALA A 60 34.11 3.30 18.66
C ALA A 60 34.41 2.03 17.85
N ARG A 61 33.38 1.34 17.35
CA ARG A 61 33.53 0.13 16.51
C ARG A 61 34.04 0.47 15.11
N THR A 62 33.54 1.52 14.47
CA THR A 62 34.07 2.01 13.18
C THR A 62 35.55 2.40 13.30
N TYR A 63 35.93 3.09 14.37
CA TYR A 63 37.35 3.38 14.63
C TYR A 63 38.18 2.11 14.85
N HIS A 64 37.66 1.14 15.61
CA HIS A 64 38.32 -0.15 15.85
C HIS A 64 38.44 -0.98 14.57
N ASP A 65 37.43 -0.97 13.70
CA ASP A 65 37.44 -1.67 12.41
C ASP A 65 38.43 -1.02 11.44
N TYR A 66 38.51 0.31 11.36
CA TYR A 66 39.56 1.00 10.59
C TYR A 66 40.97 0.70 11.13
N LEU A 67 41.13 0.59 12.45
CA LEU A 67 42.40 0.24 13.09
C LEU A 67 42.78 -1.23 12.86
N LEU A 68 41.80 -2.14 12.90
CA LEU A 68 41.96 -3.56 12.60
C LEU A 68 42.19 -3.81 11.11
N GLU A 69 41.58 -3.06 10.19
CA GLU A 69 41.83 -3.15 8.76
C GLU A 69 43.30 -2.80 8.47
N TRP A 70 43.80 -1.70 9.05
CA TRP A 70 45.23 -1.33 9.07
C TRP A 70 46.14 -2.39 9.71
N LEU A 71 45.72 -3.01 10.81
CA LEU A 71 46.48 -4.07 11.49
C LEU A 71 46.42 -5.42 10.76
N SER A 72 45.34 -5.70 10.02
CA SER A 72 45.13 -6.94 9.25
C SER A 72 45.89 -6.93 7.92
N GLU A 73 46.05 -5.76 7.29
CA GLU A 73 47.00 -5.57 6.17
C GLU A 73 48.45 -5.83 6.61
N ALA A 74 48.75 -5.72 7.91
CA ALA A 74 50.06 -6.00 8.48
C ALA A 74 50.26 -7.46 8.95
N LEU A 75 49.21 -8.31 8.97
CA LEU A 75 49.34 -9.66 9.53
C LEU A 75 48.36 -10.67 8.90
N THR A 76 48.77 -11.33 7.82
CA THR A 76 47.99 -12.40 7.19
C THR A 76 48.34 -13.81 7.71
N LEU A 77 47.28 -14.58 7.98
CA LEU A 77 47.10 -16.01 7.63
C LEU A 77 47.39 -17.17 8.63
N THR A 78 47.26 -17.01 9.95
CA THR A 78 47.31 -18.22 10.83
C THR A 78 46.17 -18.40 11.84
N GLN A 79 45.16 -17.53 11.89
CA GLN A 79 44.13 -17.62 12.94
C GLN A 79 42.68 -17.41 12.44
N GLN A 80 42.35 -17.85 11.21
CA GLN A 80 41.03 -17.57 10.61
C GLN A 80 40.13 -18.79 10.31
N LEU A 81 40.48 -20.02 10.73
CA LEU A 81 39.64 -21.20 10.43
C LEU A 81 38.91 -21.83 11.64
N SER A 82 39.26 -21.48 12.88
CA SER A 82 38.60 -22.05 14.08
C SER A 82 37.43 -21.20 14.63
N GLU A 83 37.42 -19.88 14.37
CA GLU A 83 36.41 -18.95 14.94
C GLU A 83 35.27 -18.57 13.96
N ARG A 84 35.36 -18.93 12.67
CA ARG A 84 34.37 -18.55 11.64
C ARG A 84 32.94 -19.00 11.96
N GLY A 85 32.74 -20.07 12.72
CA GLY A 85 31.40 -20.58 13.05
C GLY A 85 30.60 -19.63 13.97
N ASN A 86 31.25 -19.05 14.97
CA ASN A 86 30.61 -18.17 15.96
C ASN A 86 30.70 -16.68 15.56
N GLN A 87 31.80 -16.27 14.91
CA GLN A 87 31.95 -14.92 14.37
C GLN A 87 30.87 -14.60 13.33
N ASN A 88 30.61 -15.52 12.39
CA ASN A 88 29.58 -15.36 11.36
C ASN A 88 28.17 -15.12 11.94
N GLY A 89 27.86 -15.64 13.13
CA GLY A 89 26.58 -15.43 13.81
C GLY A 89 26.49 -14.06 14.47
N ILE A 90 27.54 -13.65 15.16
CA ILE A 90 27.65 -12.34 15.83
C ILE A 90 27.70 -11.21 14.80
N ASP A 91 28.41 -11.40 13.70
CA ASP A 91 28.52 -10.42 12.60
C ASP A 91 27.20 -10.27 11.86
N LYS A 92 26.46 -11.37 11.64
CA LYS A 92 25.09 -11.33 11.07
C LYS A 92 24.12 -10.60 11.98
N LEU A 93 24.17 -10.85 13.29
CA LEU A 93 23.31 -10.16 14.25
C LEU A 93 23.65 -8.67 14.34
N GLY A 94 24.94 -8.33 14.27
CA GLY A 94 25.43 -6.95 14.17
C GLY A 94 24.89 -6.24 12.93
N SER A 95 24.99 -6.86 11.75
CA SER A 95 24.49 -6.33 10.49
C SER A 95 22.97 -6.12 10.48
N PHE A 96 22.21 -7.06 11.07
CA PHE A 96 20.77 -6.91 11.22
C PHE A 96 20.39 -5.75 12.15
N MET A 97 21.08 -5.64 13.29
CA MET A 97 20.86 -4.53 14.24
C MET A 97 21.26 -3.18 13.64
N GLU A 98 22.31 -3.14 12.81
CA GLU A 98 22.71 -1.94 12.08
C GLU A 98 21.64 -1.49 11.07
N MET A 99 21.07 -2.44 10.31
CA MET A 99 19.95 -2.17 9.40
C MET A 99 18.72 -1.62 10.15
N LEU A 100 18.36 -2.25 11.29
CA LEU A 100 17.28 -1.81 12.16
C LEU A 100 17.53 -0.41 12.74
N PHE A 101 18.75 -0.13 13.18
CA PHE A 101 19.12 1.17 13.74
C PHE A 101 19.13 2.28 12.68
N GLY A 102 19.58 1.96 11.46
CA GLY A 102 19.47 2.84 10.30
C GLY A 102 18.01 3.16 9.93
N GLY A 103 17.10 2.20 10.12
CA GLY A 103 15.67 2.31 9.86
C GLY A 103 14.79 2.78 11.03
N ARG A 104 15.36 3.22 12.16
CA ARG A 104 14.60 3.47 13.42
C ARG A 104 13.35 4.34 13.28
N TYR A 105 13.42 5.42 12.50
CA TYR A 105 12.28 6.32 12.26
C TYR A 105 11.23 5.70 11.32
N VAL A 106 11.67 4.88 10.36
CA VAL A 106 10.77 4.13 9.48
C VAL A 106 10.00 3.08 10.28
N LEU A 107 10.68 2.37 11.20
CA LEU A 107 10.06 1.40 12.09
C LEU A 107 9.05 2.04 13.05
N LEU A 108 9.37 3.21 13.61
CA LEU A 108 8.43 3.98 14.42
C LEU A 108 7.16 4.30 13.61
N LEU A 109 7.32 4.82 12.40
CA LEU A 109 6.17 5.18 11.56
C LEU A 109 5.35 3.96 11.11
N MET A 110 6.02 2.83 10.82
CA MET A 110 5.36 1.55 10.52
C MET A 110 4.52 1.06 11.69
N SER A 111 5.03 1.17 12.92
CA SER A 111 4.31 0.76 14.13
C SER A 111 3.08 1.64 14.39
N LEU A 112 3.19 2.97 14.23
CA LEU A 112 2.08 3.90 14.42
C LEU A 112 0.95 3.66 13.41
N PHE A 113 1.29 3.53 12.12
CA PHE A 113 0.27 3.22 11.12
C PHE A 113 -0.31 1.82 11.29
N SER A 114 0.47 0.84 11.76
CA SER A 114 -0.05 -0.50 12.06
C SER A 114 -1.07 -0.47 13.18
N ILE A 115 -0.83 0.31 14.23
CA ILE A 115 -1.80 0.51 15.31
C ILE A 115 -3.07 1.15 14.76
N TYR A 116 -2.94 2.19 13.93
CA TYR A 116 -4.10 2.83 13.28
C TYR A 116 -4.90 1.85 12.40
N CYS A 117 -4.25 1.09 11.52
CA CYS A 117 -4.91 0.14 10.65
C CYS A 117 -5.49 -1.05 11.44
N GLY A 118 -4.81 -1.52 12.48
CA GLY A 118 -5.31 -2.57 13.36
C GLY A 118 -6.54 -2.16 14.17
N LEU A 119 -6.64 -0.88 14.55
CA LEU A 119 -7.86 -0.32 15.15
C LEU A 119 -9.01 -0.23 14.13
N ILE A 120 -8.72 0.13 12.87
CA ILE A 120 -9.72 0.10 11.78
C ILE A 120 -10.24 -1.33 11.54
N TYR A 121 -9.35 -2.33 11.52
CA TYR A 121 -9.76 -3.73 11.38
C TYR A 121 -10.31 -4.36 12.65
N ASN A 122 -10.19 -3.64 13.78
CA ASN A 122 -10.59 -4.08 15.11
C ASN A 122 -10.06 -5.49 15.45
N GLU A 123 -8.74 -5.67 15.26
CA GLU A 123 -8.06 -6.95 15.46
C GLU A 123 -6.88 -6.79 16.43
N PHE A 124 -7.01 -7.35 17.63
CA PHE A 124 -5.94 -7.39 18.64
C PHE A 124 -5.53 -8.85 18.88
N PHE A 125 -4.39 -9.30 18.37
CA PHE A 125 -3.99 -10.71 18.49
C PHE A 125 -5.12 -11.68 18.09
N SER A 126 -5.80 -11.38 16.98
CA SER A 126 -6.97 -12.11 16.46
C SER A 126 -8.22 -12.08 17.36
N VAL A 127 -8.30 -11.19 18.36
CA VAL A 127 -9.47 -10.98 19.23
C VAL A 127 -10.14 -9.62 18.93
N PRO A 128 -11.48 -9.54 18.77
CA PRO A 128 -12.20 -8.28 18.59
C PRO A 128 -12.42 -7.53 19.91
N PHE A 129 -12.50 -6.20 19.85
CA PHE A 129 -12.84 -5.37 21.01
C PHE A 129 -14.07 -4.46 20.76
N HIS A 130 -14.90 -4.31 21.79
CA HIS A 130 -16.09 -3.44 21.78
C HIS A 130 -15.78 -2.02 22.31
N ILE A 131 -14.77 -1.35 21.72
CA ILE A 131 -14.23 -0.07 22.22
C ILE A 131 -15.18 1.11 22.00
N PHE A 132 -15.88 1.15 20.85
CA PHE A 132 -16.65 2.31 20.37
C PHE A 132 -18.17 2.13 20.46
N GLY A 133 -18.64 1.10 21.18
CA GLY A 133 -20.06 0.88 21.48
C GLY A 133 -20.55 -0.56 21.25
N GLY A 134 -21.87 -0.72 21.29
CA GLY A 134 -22.51 -2.00 20.96
C GLY A 134 -22.47 -2.28 19.45
N SER A 135 -22.39 -3.57 19.10
CA SER A 135 -22.46 -4.03 17.71
C SER A 135 -23.76 -3.60 17.01
N ALA A 136 -23.68 -3.37 15.70
CA ALA A 136 -24.82 -3.10 14.83
C ALA A 136 -25.69 -4.34 14.59
N TYR A 137 -25.16 -5.53 14.89
CA TYR A 137 -25.80 -6.81 14.68
C TYR A 137 -26.22 -7.42 16.02
N LYS A 138 -27.49 -7.81 16.12
CA LYS A 138 -28.03 -8.51 17.29
C LYS A 138 -28.87 -9.70 16.88
N CYS A 139 -28.94 -10.67 17.77
CA CYS A 139 -29.88 -11.76 17.72
C CYS A 139 -31.31 -11.23 17.92
N ARG A 140 -32.25 -11.67 17.09
CA ARG A 140 -33.68 -11.33 17.22
C ARG A 140 -34.31 -12.00 18.44
N ASP A 141 -33.92 -13.24 18.72
CA ASP A 141 -34.41 -14.07 19.83
C ASP A 141 -33.25 -14.53 20.74
N ALA A 142 -33.54 -14.76 22.02
CA ALA A 142 -32.56 -15.21 23.01
C ALA A 142 -31.98 -16.61 22.72
N THR A 143 -32.70 -17.43 21.95
CA THR A 143 -32.30 -18.78 21.50
C THR A 143 -31.38 -18.75 20.28
N CYS A 144 -31.16 -17.58 19.68
CA CYS A 144 -30.35 -17.43 18.45
C CYS A 144 -28.84 -17.57 18.70
N SER A 145 -28.39 -17.57 19.95
CA SER A 145 -27.00 -17.90 20.34
C SER A 145 -26.57 -19.28 19.82
N ASP A 146 -27.49 -20.26 19.85
CA ASP A 146 -27.21 -21.67 19.54
C ASP A 146 -27.78 -22.08 18.17
N ALA A 147 -28.46 -21.16 17.47
CA ALA A 147 -29.09 -21.43 16.19
C ALA A 147 -28.07 -21.39 15.05
N HIS A 148 -27.73 -22.55 14.49
CA HIS A 148 -26.85 -22.68 13.32
C HIS A 148 -27.44 -22.13 12.00
N SER A 149 -28.71 -21.69 12.00
CA SER A 149 -29.50 -21.35 10.81
C SER A 149 -30.01 -19.91 10.75
N ALA A 150 -30.08 -19.18 11.88
CA ALA A 150 -30.52 -17.78 11.91
C ALA A 150 -29.32 -16.83 12.07
N GLY A 151 -29.04 -16.03 11.05
CA GLY A 151 -27.96 -15.04 11.07
C GLY A 151 -28.29 -13.81 11.92
N LEU A 152 -27.26 -13.09 12.39
CA LEU A 152 -27.48 -11.82 13.08
C LEU A 152 -28.14 -10.81 12.13
N ILE A 153 -29.15 -10.08 12.61
CA ILE A 153 -29.86 -9.06 11.84
C ILE A 153 -29.24 -7.69 12.17
N LYS A 154 -29.08 -6.85 11.14
CA LYS A 154 -28.68 -5.45 11.34
C LYS A 154 -29.81 -4.71 12.05
N PHE A 155 -29.59 -4.39 13.32
CA PHE A 155 -30.57 -3.74 14.19
C PHE A 155 -30.28 -2.25 14.36
N ARG A 156 -29.02 -1.84 14.21
CA ARG A 156 -28.56 -0.45 14.43
C ARG A 156 -27.73 0.07 13.26
N ASP A 157 -27.50 1.37 13.27
CA ASP A 157 -26.52 2.05 12.42
C ASP A 157 -25.12 1.40 12.49
N PRO A 158 -24.31 1.55 11.43
CA PRO A 158 -22.96 0.98 11.38
C PRO A 158 -22.11 1.38 12.58
N TYR A 159 -21.19 0.48 12.95
CA TYR A 159 -20.27 0.70 14.06
C TYR A 159 -19.46 2.01 13.84
N PRO A 160 -19.34 2.89 14.86
CA PRO A 160 -18.83 4.25 14.65
C PRO A 160 -17.40 4.33 14.11
N PHE A 161 -16.54 3.35 14.45
CA PHE A 161 -15.15 3.34 14.02
C PHE A 161 -14.64 1.92 13.81
N GLY A 162 -14.16 1.62 12.61
CA GLY A 162 -13.61 0.33 12.24
C GLY A 162 -14.65 -0.74 11.93
N VAL A 163 -14.21 -1.98 11.84
CA VAL A 163 -15.07 -3.14 11.56
C VAL A 163 -15.82 -3.56 12.83
N ASP A 164 -17.11 -3.88 12.66
CA ASP A 164 -17.95 -4.33 13.76
C ASP A 164 -17.42 -5.64 14.39
N PRO A 165 -17.24 -5.70 15.71
CA PRO A 165 -16.82 -6.90 16.45
C PRO A 165 -17.60 -8.17 16.12
N SER A 166 -18.90 -8.06 15.84
CA SER A 166 -19.78 -9.23 15.65
C SER A 166 -19.47 -10.05 14.40
N TRP A 167 -18.69 -9.50 13.47
CA TRP A 167 -18.25 -10.25 12.30
C TRP A 167 -17.26 -11.35 12.67
N ARG A 168 -16.47 -11.18 13.74
CA ARG A 168 -15.52 -12.18 14.21
C ARG A 168 -16.23 -13.40 14.79
N GLY A 169 -15.84 -14.58 14.35
CA GLY A 169 -16.48 -15.84 14.75
C GLY A 169 -17.77 -16.17 13.98
N SER A 170 -18.18 -15.33 13.03
CA SER A 170 -19.30 -15.63 12.13
C SER A 170 -18.85 -16.50 10.96
N ARG A 171 -19.74 -17.34 10.41
CA ARG A 171 -19.45 -18.12 9.18
C ARG A 171 -19.14 -17.23 7.96
N SER A 172 -19.65 -16.00 7.96
CA SER A 172 -19.47 -15.00 6.90
C SER A 172 -18.28 -14.06 7.12
N GLU A 173 -17.46 -14.26 8.15
CA GLU A 173 -16.30 -13.41 8.45
C GLU A 173 -15.32 -13.35 7.28
N LEU A 174 -14.85 -14.53 6.84
CA LEU A 174 -13.84 -14.67 5.80
C LEU A 174 -14.27 -14.06 4.46
N PRO A 175 -15.46 -14.36 3.90
CA PRO A 175 -15.88 -13.75 2.63
C PRO A 175 -16.06 -12.23 2.75
N PHE A 176 -16.53 -11.72 3.89
CA PHE A 176 -16.69 -10.28 4.11
C PHE A 176 -15.34 -9.57 4.22
N LEU A 177 -14.46 -9.99 5.12
CA LEU A 177 -13.17 -9.37 5.36
C LEU A 177 -12.25 -9.46 4.14
N ASN A 178 -12.28 -10.58 3.41
CA ASN A 178 -11.49 -10.72 2.20
C ASN A 178 -11.96 -9.76 1.09
N SER A 179 -13.29 -9.67 0.88
CA SER A 179 -13.86 -8.70 -0.07
C SER A 179 -13.54 -7.26 0.30
N LEU A 180 -13.61 -6.93 1.60
CA LEU A 180 -13.27 -5.61 2.12
C LEU A 180 -11.79 -5.28 1.89
N LYS A 181 -10.88 -6.18 2.27
CA LYS A 181 -9.43 -6.00 2.11
C LYS A 181 -9.04 -5.85 0.64
N MET A 182 -9.62 -6.65 -0.24
CA MET A 182 -9.34 -6.56 -1.67
C MET A 182 -9.84 -5.23 -2.25
N LYS A 183 -11.07 -4.80 -1.93
CA LYS A 183 -11.60 -3.50 -2.40
C LYS A 183 -10.79 -2.33 -1.87
N MET A 184 -10.42 -2.34 -0.59
CA MET A 184 -9.54 -1.33 0.00
C MET A 184 -8.17 -1.29 -0.68
N SER A 185 -7.58 -2.45 -1.00
CA SER A 185 -6.32 -2.55 -1.73
C SER A 185 -6.40 -1.93 -3.13
N ILE A 186 -7.50 -2.16 -3.85
CA ILE A 186 -7.74 -1.53 -5.16
C ILE A 186 -7.83 0.00 -5.03
N LEU A 187 -8.61 0.51 -4.06
CA LEU A 187 -8.75 1.96 -3.84
C LEU A 187 -7.41 2.63 -3.52
N LEU A 188 -6.64 2.05 -2.59
CA LEU A 188 -5.33 2.56 -2.20
C LEU A 188 -4.31 2.45 -3.35
N GLY A 189 -4.32 1.35 -4.11
CA GLY A 189 -3.44 1.15 -5.25
C GLY A 189 -3.68 2.17 -6.37
N VAL A 190 -4.95 2.42 -6.73
CA VAL A 190 -5.32 3.42 -7.74
C VAL A 190 -4.95 4.83 -7.28
N ALA A 191 -5.14 5.16 -6.00
CA ALA A 191 -4.74 6.44 -5.44
C ALA A 191 -3.20 6.63 -5.51
N GLN A 192 -2.43 5.59 -5.13
CA GLN A 192 -0.96 5.62 -5.18
C GLN A 192 -0.43 5.75 -6.62
N MET A 193 -1.02 5.03 -7.58
CA MET A 193 -0.65 5.13 -9.00
C MET A 193 -0.94 6.52 -9.57
N ASN A 194 -2.10 7.10 -9.27
CA ASN A 194 -2.43 8.47 -9.68
C ASN A 194 -1.47 9.50 -9.07
N LEU A 195 -1.08 9.34 -7.80
CA LEU A 195 -0.06 10.19 -7.17
C LEU A 195 1.27 10.11 -7.94
N GLY A 196 1.70 8.91 -8.34
CA GLY A 196 2.91 8.72 -9.15
C GLY A 196 2.87 9.46 -10.50
N ILE A 197 1.73 9.44 -11.19
CA ILE A 197 1.54 10.16 -12.47
C ILE A 197 1.54 11.68 -12.25
N ILE A 198 0.95 12.16 -11.16
CA ILE A 198 0.98 13.58 -10.79
C ILE A 198 2.42 14.07 -10.52
N LEU A 199 3.28 13.25 -9.91
CA LEU A 199 4.70 13.58 -9.75
C LEU A 199 5.42 13.68 -11.09
N SER A 200 5.12 12.78 -12.03
CA SER A 200 5.65 12.84 -13.39
C SER A 200 5.24 14.15 -14.09
N TYR A 201 4.01 14.63 -13.87
CA TYR A 201 3.56 15.93 -14.38
C TYR A 201 4.37 17.11 -13.81
N PHE A 202 4.58 17.15 -12.49
CA PHE A 202 5.38 18.20 -11.87
C PHE A 202 6.82 18.21 -12.40
N ASN A 203 7.38 17.03 -12.62
CA ASN A 203 8.71 16.89 -13.21
C ASN A 203 8.77 17.43 -14.65
N ALA A 204 7.83 17.04 -15.51
CA ALA A 204 7.75 17.51 -16.90
C ALA A 204 7.48 19.03 -16.98
N ARG A 205 6.70 19.57 -16.05
CA ARG A 205 6.46 21.02 -15.93
C ARG A 205 7.72 21.78 -15.53
N PHE A 206 8.52 21.24 -14.60
CA PHE A 206 9.77 21.86 -14.17
C PHE A 206 10.82 21.89 -15.30
N PHE A 207 10.98 20.80 -16.04
CA PHE A 207 11.90 20.74 -17.18
C PHE A 207 11.35 21.36 -18.48
N HIS A 208 10.17 22.00 -18.42
CA HIS A 208 9.49 22.63 -19.56
C HIS A 208 9.30 21.70 -20.79
N SER A 209 9.29 20.38 -20.60
CA SER A 209 9.12 19.40 -21.69
C SER A 209 7.64 19.22 -22.05
N SER A 210 7.12 20.18 -22.82
CA SER A 210 5.70 20.21 -23.23
C SER A 210 5.25 18.96 -24.01
N LEU A 211 6.18 18.25 -24.67
CA LEU A 211 5.92 17.00 -25.36
C LEU A 211 5.55 15.87 -24.39
N ASP A 212 6.24 15.75 -23.26
CA ASP A 212 5.97 14.70 -22.27
C ASP A 212 4.63 14.96 -21.57
N ILE A 213 4.28 16.22 -21.34
CA ILE A 213 2.97 16.57 -20.75
C ILE A 213 1.83 16.13 -21.68
N ARG A 214 1.91 16.44 -22.98
CA ARG A 214 0.81 16.17 -23.93
C ARG A 214 0.70 14.70 -24.37
N TYR A 215 1.84 14.02 -24.53
CA TYR A 215 1.87 12.69 -25.13
C TYR A 215 2.18 11.56 -24.13
N GLN A 216 2.63 11.86 -22.92
CA GLN A 216 2.88 10.84 -21.89
C GLN A 216 1.93 11.01 -20.70
N PHE A 217 1.84 12.20 -20.09
CA PHE A 217 0.98 12.43 -18.92
C PHE A 217 -0.52 12.33 -19.23
N VAL A 218 -1.02 13.06 -20.25
CA VAL A 218 -2.47 13.10 -20.56
C VAL A 218 -3.02 11.72 -20.92
N PRO A 219 -2.41 10.94 -21.85
CA PRO A 219 -2.92 9.61 -22.18
C PRO A 219 -2.85 8.64 -21.00
N GLN A 220 -1.79 8.71 -20.18
CA GLN A 220 -1.64 7.84 -19.00
C GLN A 220 -2.71 8.13 -17.94
N MET A 221 -3.05 9.41 -17.72
CA MET A 221 -4.14 9.81 -16.83
C MET A 221 -5.51 9.35 -17.33
N ILE A 222 -5.79 9.50 -18.63
CA ILE A 222 -7.06 9.07 -19.23
C ILE A 222 -7.19 7.55 -19.15
N PHE A 223 -6.16 6.81 -19.57
CA PHE A 223 -6.16 5.36 -19.58
C PHE A 223 -6.37 4.77 -18.17
N LEU A 224 -5.57 5.21 -17.18
CA LEU A 224 -5.68 4.68 -15.82
C LEU A 224 -7.05 5.00 -15.18
N ASN A 225 -7.54 6.24 -15.32
CA ASN A 225 -8.80 6.63 -14.70
C ASN A 225 -10.03 6.05 -15.41
N SER A 226 -9.95 5.77 -16.71
CA SER A 226 -11.06 5.17 -17.46
C SER A 226 -11.35 3.71 -17.06
N LEU A 227 -10.33 2.94 -16.70
CA LEU A 227 -10.48 1.53 -16.32
C LEU A 227 -10.49 1.35 -14.81
N PHE A 228 -9.35 1.60 -14.17
CA PHE A 228 -9.18 1.35 -12.74
C PHE A 228 -9.79 2.46 -11.87
N GLY A 229 -9.79 3.71 -12.38
CA GLY A 229 -10.51 4.81 -11.74
C GLY A 229 -12.03 4.55 -11.74
N TYR A 230 -12.60 4.10 -12.85
CA TYR A 230 -14.01 3.73 -12.93
C TYR A 230 -14.37 2.59 -11.95
N LEU A 231 -13.55 1.53 -11.89
CA LEU A 231 -13.72 0.49 -10.89
C LEU A 231 -13.71 1.03 -9.45
N SER A 232 -12.79 1.95 -9.13
CA SER A 232 -12.72 2.59 -7.82
C SER A 232 -13.99 3.37 -7.48
N LEU A 233 -14.57 4.09 -8.46
CA LEU A 233 -15.83 4.81 -8.30
C LEU A 233 -17.02 3.86 -8.09
N LEU A 234 -17.08 2.75 -8.83
CA LEU A 234 -18.13 1.73 -8.64
C LEU A 234 -18.08 1.11 -7.25
N ILE A 235 -16.89 0.87 -6.67
CA ILE A 235 -16.75 0.38 -5.30
C ILE A 235 -17.37 1.36 -4.31
N ILE A 236 -17.05 2.66 -4.43
CA ILE A 236 -17.55 3.70 -3.53
C ILE A 236 -19.07 3.84 -3.68
N ILE A 237 -19.58 3.90 -4.92
CA ILE A 237 -21.02 3.99 -5.18
C ILE A 237 -21.76 2.77 -4.62
N LYS A 238 -21.22 1.56 -4.80
CA LYS A 238 -21.79 0.34 -4.21
C LYS A 238 -21.86 0.44 -2.69
N TRP A 239 -20.83 0.98 -2.03
CA TRP A 239 -20.83 1.17 -0.58
C TRP A 239 -21.83 2.24 -0.11
N CYS A 240 -22.04 3.30 -0.89
CA CYS A 240 -23.02 4.34 -0.57
C CYS A 240 -24.48 3.84 -0.70
N ILE A 241 -24.78 3.04 -1.74
CA ILE A 241 -26.14 2.57 -2.04
C ILE A 241 -26.47 1.27 -1.29
N GLY A 242 -25.47 0.44 -0.99
CA GLY A 242 -25.68 -0.87 -0.37
C GLY A 242 -26.22 -1.94 -1.34
N SER A 243 -26.04 -1.73 -2.65
CA SER A 243 -26.48 -2.69 -3.68
C SER A 243 -25.66 -3.99 -3.63
N GLN A 244 -26.26 -5.12 -4.05
CA GLN A 244 -25.59 -6.42 -4.14
C GLN A 244 -24.87 -6.64 -5.47
N ALA A 245 -24.95 -5.71 -6.42
CA ALA A 245 -24.43 -5.84 -7.79
C ALA A 245 -22.96 -6.31 -7.88
N ASP A 246 -22.66 -7.23 -8.78
CA ASP A 246 -21.33 -7.82 -8.91
C ASP A 246 -20.39 -6.98 -9.78
N LEU A 247 -19.43 -6.29 -9.16
CA LEU A 247 -18.55 -5.36 -9.88
C LEU A 247 -17.65 -6.05 -10.91
N TYR A 248 -17.22 -7.30 -10.67
CA TYR A 248 -16.38 -8.00 -11.63
C TYR A 248 -17.15 -8.33 -12.91
N HIS A 249 -18.42 -8.72 -12.80
CA HIS A 249 -19.29 -8.92 -13.97
C HIS A 249 -19.40 -7.61 -14.76
N VAL A 250 -19.64 -6.48 -14.08
CA VAL A 250 -19.68 -5.16 -14.72
C VAL A 250 -18.36 -4.83 -15.46
N MET A 251 -17.21 -5.15 -14.88
CA MET A 251 -15.90 -4.89 -15.51
C MET A 251 -15.58 -5.81 -16.69
N ILE A 252 -15.94 -7.10 -16.61
CA ILE A 252 -15.68 -8.05 -17.69
C ILE A 252 -16.57 -7.72 -18.90
N TYR A 253 -17.87 -7.50 -18.66
CA TYR A 253 -18.82 -7.17 -19.73
C TYR A 253 -18.55 -5.81 -20.38
N MET A 254 -17.94 -4.86 -19.66
CA MET A 254 -17.49 -3.59 -20.25
C MET A 254 -16.54 -3.80 -21.44
N PHE A 255 -15.70 -4.84 -21.43
CA PHE A 255 -14.79 -5.14 -22.55
C PHE A 255 -15.36 -6.13 -23.56
N LEU A 256 -16.14 -7.13 -23.10
CA LEU A 256 -16.60 -8.23 -23.95
C LEU A 256 -17.85 -7.85 -24.77
N SER A 257 -18.82 -7.19 -24.13
CA SER A 257 -20.12 -6.84 -24.73
C SER A 257 -20.64 -5.50 -24.16
N PRO A 258 -20.11 -4.34 -24.61
CA PRO A 258 -20.42 -3.04 -24.02
C PRO A 258 -21.86 -2.54 -24.28
N THR A 259 -22.60 -3.20 -25.17
CA THR A 259 -23.97 -2.81 -25.58
C THR A 259 -25.07 -3.63 -24.92
N ASP A 260 -24.73 -4.69 -24.18
CA ASP A 260 -25.72 -5.58 -23.58
C ASP A 260 -26.29 -5.00 -22.29
N ASP A 261 -27.54 -5.36 -22.00
CA ASP A 261 -28.27 -4.91 -20.81
C ASP A 261 -27.72 -5.58 -19.55
N LEU A 262 -27.20 -4.80 -18.61
CA LEU A 262 -26.64 -5.33 -17.35
C LEU A 262 -27.70 -5.84 -16.35
N GLY A 263 -28.99 -5.78 -16.69
CA GLY A 263 -30.08 -6.32 -15.86
C GLY A 263 -30.03 -5.84 -14.41
N GLU A 264 -29.98 -6.78 -13.47
CA GLU A 264 -29.89 -6.50 -12.01
C GLU A 264 -28.55 -5.88 -11.56
N ASN A 265 -27.54 -5.80 -12.43
CA ASN A 265 -26.22 -5.24 -12.13
C ASN A 265 -26.06 -3.76 -12.54
N GLU A 266 -27.16 -3.07 -12.88
CA GLU A 266 -27.14 -1.62 -13.10
C GLU A 266 -27.07 -0.88 -11.75
N LEU A 267 -25.95 -0.18 -11.49
CA LEU A 267 -25.74 0.55 -10.24
C LEU A 267 -26.41 1.92 -10.24
N PHE A 268 -26.43 2.59 -11.40
CA PHE A 268 -26.98 3.95 -11.55
C PHE A 268 -27.45 4.20 -12.97
N TRP A 269 -28.39 5.14 -13.11
CA TRP A 269 -28.94 5.53 -14.40
C TRP A 269 -27.86 6.08 -15.34
N GLY A 270 -27.81 5.59 -16.59
CA GLY A 270 -26.84 6.05 -17.59
C GLY A 270 -25.47 5.38 -17.51
N GLN A 271 -25.37 4.23 -16.82
CA GLN A 271 -24.12 3.45 -16.75
C GLN A 271 -23.60 3.02 -18.13
N ARG A 272 -24.48 2.62 -19.04
CA ARG A 272 -24.13 2.12 -20.39
C ARG A 272 -23.41 3.16 -21.27
N PRO A 273 -23.98 4.36 -21.53
CA PRO A 273 -23.29 5.36 -22.34
C PRO A 273 -21.95 5.79 -21.73
N LEU A 274 -21.86 5.84 -20.40
CA LEU A 274 -20.63 6.15 -19.71
C LEU A 274 -19.55 5.08 -19.93
N GLN A 275 -19.88 3.79 -19.84
CA GLN A 275 -18.94 2.70 -20.09
C GLN A 275 -18.40 2.72 -21.54
N ILE A 276 -19.27 2.95 -22.52
CA ILE A 276 -18.88 3.06 -23.93
C ILE A 276 -17.91 4.24 -24.12
N VAL A 277 -18.23 5.42 -23.57
CA VAL A 277 -17.36 6.60 -23.66
C VAL A 277 -16.00 6.34 -23.01
N LEU A 278 -15.97 5.75 -21.81
CA LEU A 278 -14.72 5.42 -21.12
C LEU A 278 -13.87 4.41 -21.89
N LEU A 279 -14.49 3.39 -22.47
CA LEU A 279 -13.78 2.39 -23.29
C LEU A 279 -13.18 3.02 -24.55
N LEU A 280 -13.93 3.89 -25.24
CA LEU A 280 -13.42 4.62 -26.41
C LEU A 280 -12.24 5.53 -26.05
N LEU A 281 -12.33 6.25 -24.93
CA LEU A 281 -11.23 7.08 -24.43
C LEU A 281 -9.98 6.23 -24.11
N ALA A 282 -10.17 5.05 -23.50
CA ALA A 282 -9.07 4.12 -23.22
C ALA A 282 -8.40 3.62 -24.51
N LEU A 283 -9.20 3.26 -25.53
CA LEU A 283 -8.70 2.76 -26.81
C LEU A 283 -7.93 3.84 -27.57
N VAL A 284 -8.41 5.09 -27.56
CA VAL A 284 -7.72 6.23 -28.19
C VAL A 284 -6.44 6.63 -27.45
N ALA A 285 -6.37 6.45 -26.12
CA ALA A 285 -5.19 6.79 -25.34
C ALA A 285 -3.95 5.93 -25.70
N VAL A 286 -4.15 4.66 -26.11
CA VAL A 286 -3.07 3.74 -26.48
C VAL A 286 -2.24 4.21 -27.68
N PRO A 287 -2.82 4.47 -28.87
CA PRO A 287 -2.07 5.00 -30.00
C PRO A 287 -1.55 6.42 -29.73
N TRP A 288 -2.28 7.22 -28.95
CA TRP A 288 -1.85 8.57 -28.57
C TRP A 288 -0.53 8.56 -27.82
N MET A 289 -0.31 7.64 -26.86
CA MET A 289 0.98 7.60 -26.15
C MET A 289 2.12 6.99 -26.97
N LEU A 290 1.82 6.06 -27.87
CA LEU A 290 2.84 5.22 -28.52
C LEU A 290 3.52 5.92 -29.71
N PHE A 291 2.75 6.56 -30.60
CA PHE A 291 3.27 7.05 -31.88
C PHE A 291 3.89 8.46 -31.85
N PRO A 292 3.29 9.48 -31.22
CA PRO A 292 3.74 10.87 -31.39
C PRO A 292 5.17 11.12 -30.93
N LYS A 293 5.58 10.56 -29.79
CA LYS A 293 6.92 10.78 -29.22
C LYS A 293 8.07 10.30 -30.12
N PRO A 294 8.09 9.04 -30.61
CA PRO A 294 9.15 8.59 -31.53
C PRO A 294 9.14 9.33 -32.88
N PHE A 295 7.96 9.66 -33.43
CA PHE A 295 7.89 10.39 -34.71
C PHE A 295 8.43 11.81 -34.61
N ILE A 296 8.13 12.52 -33.52
CA ILE A 296 8.64 13.88 -33.29
C ILE A 296 10.17 13.86 -33.10
N LEU A 297 10.68 12.91 -32.32
CA LEU A 297 12.13 12.76 -32.11
C LEU A 297 12.88 12.36 -33.38
N LYS A 298 12.29 11.50 -34.22
CA LYS A 298 12.86 11.13 -35.52
C LYS A 298 12.96 12.35 -36.44
N LYS A 299 11.90 13.16 -36.50
CA LYS A 299 11.88 14.37 -37.34
C LYS A 299 12.95 15.39 -36.92
N LEU A 300 13.20 15.50 -35.61
CA LEU A 300 14.21 16.40 -35.06
C LEU A 300 15.67 15.95 -35.30
N HIS A 301 15.91 14.66 -35.58
CA HIS A 301 17.25 14.10 -35.87
C HIS A 301 17.51 13.87 -37.37
N SER A 302 16.48 13.97 -38.21
CA SER A 302 16.60 13.85 -39.67
C SER A 302 16.77 15.19 -40.39
N GLU A 303 16.62 16.30 -39.67
CA GLU A 303 17.07 17.65 -40.09
C GLU A 303 18.44 17.93 -39.47
#